data_AF-A0A0K9Y451-F1
#
_entry.id   AF-A0A0K9Y451-F1
#
_cell.length_a   1.000
_cell.length_b   1.000
_cell.length_c   1.000
_cell.angle_alpha   90.00
_cell.angle_beta   90.00
_cell.angle_gamma   90.00
#
_symmetry.space_group_name_H-M   'P 1'
#
loop_
_entity.id
_entity.type
_entity.pdbx_description
1 polymer ?
#
loop_
_entity_poly.entity_id
_entity_poly.type
_entity_poly.pdbx_seq_one_letter_code
_entity_poly.pdbx_strand_id
1 'polypeptide(L)'
;MKKKEDGTTVDFGTLKKKNTSSKNYTFKYVNDMHDTLKVYGVLDGCDCTKSMVKEGIYHRNDTIKIETNYNPNKYNDKGLTVKQIFLVTNKTVSKFDTIYPLTLKGIVE
;
A
#
# COMPACT_ATOMS: atom_id res chain seq x y z
N MET A 1 1.50 -22.39 -13.06
CA MET A 1 0.48 -21.58 -12.35
C MET A 1 0.93 -20.13 -12.37
N LYS A 2 0.21 -19.23 -13.06
CA LYS A 2 0.50 -17.79 -13.03
C LYS A 2 0.07 -17.26 -11.66
N LYS A 3 1.00 -16.74 -10.84
CA LYS A 3 0.65 -16.00 -9.62
C LYS A 3 -0.28 -14.87 -10.03
N LYS A 4 -1.52 -14.85 -9.54
CA LYS A 4 -2.35 -13.64 -9.56
C LYS A 4 -1.53 -12.57 -8.84
N GLU A 5 -1.28 -11.44 -9.49
CA GLU A 5 -0.86 -10.25 -8.77
C GLU A 5 -1.98 -9.94 -7.78
N ASP A 6 -1.70 -10.13 -6.51
CA ASP A 6 -2.67 -10.03 -5.41
C ASP A 6 -3.03 -8.57 -5.07
N GLY A 7 -2.52 -7.60 -5.84
CA GLY A 7 -2.76 -6.17 -5.65
C GLY A 7 -2.18 -5.61 -4.35
N THR A 8 -1.57 -6.47 -3.51
CA THR A 8 -0.90 -6.12 -2.26
C THR A 8 0.53 -5.68 -2.52
N THR A 9 1.14 -6.09 -3.64
CA THR A 9 2.50 -5.70 -4.02
C THR A 9 2.49 -4.83 -5.28
N VAL A 10 3.16 -3.69 -5.21
CA VAL A 10 3.48 -2.84 -6.36
C VAL A 10 5.00 -2.84 -6.54
N ASP A 11 5.45 -3.28 -7.71
CA ASP A 11 6.85 -3.15 -8.12
C ASP A 11 7.01 -1.88 -8.96
N PHE A 12 7.84 -0.93 -8.50
CA PHE A 12 8.10 0.31 -9.21
C PHE A 12 9.26 0.24 -10.21
N GLY A 13 9.86 -0.94 -10.38
CA GLY A 13 11.03 -1.16 -11.21
C GLY A 13 12.21 -0.34 -10.73
N THR A 14 12.88 0.36 -11.65
CA THR A 14 14.00 1.25 -11.33
C THR A 14 13.53 2.70 -11.22
N LEU A 15 13.86 3.34 -10.10
CA LEU A 15 13.58 4.74 -9.80
C LEU A 15 14.87 5.56 -9.76
N LYS A 16 15.02 6.50 -10.70
CA LYS A 16 16.16 7.44 -10.72
C LYS A 16 15.97 8.52 -9.67
N LYS A 17 16.67 8.40 -8.53
CA LYS A 17 16.56 9.29 -7.37
C LYS A 17 16.91 10.74 -7.70
N LYS A 18 17.96 10.95 -8.50
CA LYS A 18 18.47 12.31 -8.84
C LYS A 18 17.40 13.24 -9.43
N ASN A 19 16.39 12.68 -10.10
CA ASN A 19 15.34 13.44 -10.78
C ASN A 19 13.94 13.21 -10.17
N THR A 20 13.85 12.52 -9.03
CA THR A 20 12.56 12.15 -8.43
C THR A 20 12.42 12.76 -7.04
N SER A 21 11.72 13.89 -6.93
CA SER A 21 11.35 14.45 -5.62
C SER A 21 10.31 13.58 -4.91
N SER A 22 9.33 13.06 -5.65
CA SER A 22 8.39 12.03 -5.20
C SER A 22 7.75 11.34 -6.40
N LYS A 23 7.16 10.15 -6.20
CA LYS A 23 6.40 9.43 -7.21
C LYS A 23 5.16 8.77 -6.61
N ASN A 24 4.05 8.84 -7.33
CA ASN A 24 2.78 8.25 -6.92
C ASN A 24 2.65 6.79 -7.40
N TYR A 25 2.06 5.95 -6.55
CA TYR A 25 1.71 4.57 -6.81
C TYR A 25 0.29 4.30 -6.33
N THR A 26 -0.36 3.30 -6.93
CA THR A 26 -1.72 2.91 -6.55
C THR A 26 -1.76 1.41 -6.29
N PHE A 27 -2.13 1.04 -5.08
CA PHE A 27 -2.51 -0.33 -4.74
C PHE A 27 -4.00 -0.55 -5.02
N LYS A 28 -4.34 -1.78 -5.38
CA LYS A 28 -5.73 -2.20 -5.61
C LYS A 28 -5.99 -3.45 -4.79
N TYR A 29 -6.64 -3.29 -3.65
CA TYR A 29 -7.05 -4.41 -2.81
C TYR A 29 -8.51 -4.76 -3.12
N VAL A 30 -8.79 -6.03 -3.43
CA VAL A 30 -10.16 -6.50 -3.68
C VAL A 30 -10.68 -7.19 -2.43
N ASN A 31 -11.87 -6.81 -1.95
CA ASN A 31 -12.51 -7.52 -0.84
C ASN A 31 -13.13 -8.84 -1.33
N ASP A 32 -12.35 -9.90 -1.44
CA ASP A 32 -12.81 -11.22 -1.87
C ASP A 32 -13.26 -12.12 -0.71
N MET A 33 -12.81 -11.83 0.51
CA MET A 33 -13.04 -12.68 1.69
C MET A 33 -14.29 -12.34 2.52
N HIS A 34 -14.75 -11.09 2.54
CA HIS A 34 -15.81 -10.64 3.45
C HIS A 34 -17.05 -10.15 2.70
N ASP A 35 -18.23 -10.39 3.24
CA ASP A 35 -19.48 -9.80 2.70
C ASP A 35 -19.45 -8.27 2.76
N THR A 36 -18.90 -7.76 3.87
CA THR A 36 -18.62 -6.35 4.08
C THR A 36 -17.26 -6.20 4.78
N LEU A 37 -16.47 -5.23 4.32
CA LEU A 37 -15.19 -4.85 4.87
C LEU A 37 -15.20 -3.35 5.16
N LYS A 38 -15.07 -2.98 6.43
CA LYS A 38 -14.97 -1.57 6.82
C LYS A 38 -13.51 -1.14 6.80
N VAL A 39 -13.19 -0.18 5.94
CA VAL A 39 -11.87 0.48 5.86
C VAL A 39 -11.90 1.71 6.77
N TYR A 40 -10.92 1.77 7.67
CA TYR A 40 -10.74 2.87 8.63
C TYR A 40 -9.60 3.81 8.27
N GLY A 41 -8.77 3.44 7.30
CA GLY A 41 -7.65 4.25 6.88
C GLY A 41 -6.47 3.42 6.42
N VAL A 42 -5.34 4.09 6.27
CA VAL A 42 -4.07 3.51 5.86
C VAL A 42 -2.95 4.10 6.73
N LEU A 43 -1.98 3.27 7.10
CA LEU A 43 -0.81 3.67 7.85
C LEU A 43 0.45 3.43 7.02
N ASP A 44 1.32 4.42 6.99
CA ASP A 44 2.64 4.32 6.35
C ASP A 44 3.67 3.74 7.32
N GLY A 45 4.48 2.79 6.87
CA GLY A 45 5.58 2.22 7.67
C GLY A 45 6.82 3.13 7.81
N CYS A 46 6.91 4.18 6.98
CA CYS A 46 7.94 5.22 7.07
C CYS A 46 7.31 6.59 6.79
N ASP A 47 7.93 7.68 7.27
CA ASP A 47 7.53 9.04 6.88
C ASP A 47 7.96 9.41 5.43
N CYS A 48 8.63 8.48 4.75
CA CYS A 48 9.07 8.58 3.35
C CYS A 48 7.97 8.21 2.35
N THR A 49 6.86 7.66 2.85
CA THR A 49 5.63 7.44 2.11
C THR A 49 4.50 8.24 2.74
N LYS A 50 3.56 8.68 1.91
CA LYS A 50 2.31 9.31 2.34
C LYS A 50 1.17 8.66 1.58
N SER A 51 0.36 7.89 2.29
CA SER A 51 -0.73 7.10 1.73
C SER A 51 -2.11 7.68 2.08
N MET A 52 -3.05 7.51 1.16
CA MET A 52 -4.45 7.89 1.34
C MET A 52 -5.36 6.77 0.82
N VAL A 53 -6.47 6.57 1.51
CA VAL A 53 -7.53 5.63 1.12
C VAL A 53 -8.88 6.24 1.45
N LYS A 54 -9.90 5.94 0.66
CA LYS A 54 -11.28 6.31 1.01
C LYS A 54 -11.79 5.36 2.09
N GLU A 55 -12.06 5.90 3.28
CA GLU A 55 -12.71 5.18 4.36
C GLU A 55 -14.17 4.87 4.01
N GLY A 56 -14.70 3.78 4.58
CA GLY A 56 -16.07 3.37 4.33
C GLY A 56 -16.27 1.87 4.38
N ILE A 57 -17.47 1.45 3.96
CA ILE A 57 -17.83 0.03 3.83
C ILE A 57 -17.65 -0.36 2.37
N TYR A 58 -16.96 -1.47 2.15
CA TYR A 58 -16.74 -2.08 0.86
C TYR A 58 -17.38 -3.47 0.87
N HIS A 59 -18.23 -3.75 -0.11
CA HIS A 59 -18.89 -5.04 -0.25
C HIS A 59 -17.95 -6.08 -0.88
N ARG A 60 -18.37 -7.33 -0.88
CA ARG A 60 -17.63 -8.40 -1.57
C ARG A 60 -17.40 -8.01 -3.04
N ASN A 61 -16.18 -8.21 -3.52
CA ASN A 61 -15.65 -7.85 -4.84
C ASN A 61 -15.43 -6.35 -5.09
N ASP A 62 -15.74 -5.47 -4.14
CA ASP A 62 -15.36 -4.07 -4.28
C ASP A 62 -13.84 -3.91 -4.24
N THR A 63 -13.34 -2.94 -5.02
CA THR A 63 -11.92 -2.61 -5.06
C THR A 63 -11.63 -1.36 -4.22
N ILE A 64 -10.77 -1.53 -3.24
CA ILE A 64 -10.21 -0.46 -2.41
C ILE A 64 -8.93 0.03 -3.09
N LYS A 65 -8.89 1.33 -3.40
CA LYS A 65 -7.71 1.99 -3.98
C LYS A 65 -6.94 2.74 -2.90
N ILE A 66 -5.65 2.45 -2.80
CA ILE A 66 -4.74 3.15 -1.89
C ILE A 66 -3.74 3.91 -2.74
N GLU A 67 -3.72 5.23 -2.61
CA GLU A 67 -2.80 6.12 -3.31
C GLU A 67 -1.62 6.44 -2.40
N THR A 68 -0.41 6.10 -2.83
CA THR A 68 0.82 6.28 -2.05
C THR A 68 1.79 7.17 -2.81
N ASN A 69 2.16 8.31 -2.23
CA ASN A 69 3.28 9.11 -2.68
C ASN A 69 4.55 8.64 -1.96
N TYR A 70 5.62 8.37 -2.71
CA TYR A 70 6.90 7.92 -2.17
C TYR A 70 8.01 8.91 -2.53
N ASN A 71 8.78 9.36 -1.53
CA ASN A 71 9.95 10.21 -1.68
C ASN A 71 11.24 9.40 -1.39
N PRO A 72 12.01 8.99 -2.42
CA PRO A 72 13.27 8.25 -2.23
C PRO A 72 14.39 9.09 -1.62
N ASN A 73 14.30 10.43 -1.67
CA ASN A 73 15.33 11.32 -1.14
C ASN A 73 15.22 11.55 0.37
N LYS A 74 14.04 11.33 0.97
CA LYS A 74 13.76 11.58 2.39
C LYS A 74 14.77 10.90 3.33
N TYR A 75 15.13 9.66 3.02
CA TYR A 75 16.17 8.88 3.73
C TYR A 75 17.33 8.46 2.82
N ASN A 76 17.46 9.12 1.66
CA ASN A 76 18.51 8.82 0.69
C ASN A 76 18.54 7.34 0.24
N ASP A 77 17.37 6.75 -0.02
CA ASP A 77 17.22 5.34 -0.42
C ASP A 77 18.11 5.02 -1.63
N LYS A 78 18.65 3.79 -1.69
CA LYS A 78 19.54 3.32 -2.75
C LYS A 78 19.52 1.79 -2.84
N GLY A 79 19.59 1.25 -4.05
CA GLY A 79 19.55 -0.18 -4.30
C GLY A 79 18.16 -0.77 -4.07
N LEU A 80 18.11 -2.06 -3.72
CA LEU A 80 16.85 -2.75 -3.44
C LEU A 80 16.14 -2.07 -2.26
N THR A 81 14.97 -1.53 -2.53
CA THR A 81 14.17 -0.76 -1.57
C THR A 81 12.79 -1.39 -1.44
N VAL A 82 12.32 -1.55 -0.20
CA VAL A 82 11.01 -2.08 0.15
C VAL A 82 10.36 -1.16 1.17
N LYS A 83 9.14 -0.71 0.90
CA LYS A 83 8.32 0.09 1.82
C LYS A 83 7.03 -0.66 2.12
N GLN A 84 6.64 -0.64 3.39
CA GLN A 84 5.41 -1.25 3.87
C GLN A 84 4.36 -0.17 4.12
N ILE A 85 3.15 -0.45 3.65
CA ILE A 85 1.95 0.36 3.86
C ILE A 85 0.90 -0.59 4.43
N PHE A 86 0.06 -0.13 5.34
CA PHE A 86 -0.85 -0.98 6.11
C PHE A 86 -2.28 -0.49 5.94
N LEU A 87 -3.12 -1.27 5.25
CA LEU A 87 -4.55 -0.99 5.15
C LEU A 87 -5.23 -1.45 6.45
N VAL A 88 -5.89 -0.53 7.14
CA VAL A 88 -6.54 -0.80 8.44
C VAL A 88 -8.02 -1.07 8.21
N THR A 89 -8.46 -2.29 8.55
CA THR A 89 -9.84 -2.74 8.33
C THR A 89 -10.44 -3.40 9.57
N ASN A 90 -11.77 -3.46 9.61
CA ASN A 90 -12.59 -4.19 10.59
C ASN A 90 -12.06 -4.11 12.04
N LYS A 91 -12.35 -3.01 12.75
CA LYS A 91 -12.23 -2.95 14.21
C LYS A 91 -13.36 -3.76 14.87
N THR A 92 -13.31 -5.08 14.80
CA THR A 92 -14.30 -5.95 15.46
C THR A 92 -13.74 -6.51 16.74
N VAL A 93 -13.85 -5.76 17.85
CA VAL A 93 -13.97 -6.19 19.27
C VAL A 93 -12.98 -7.27 19.80
N SER A 94 -11.98 -7.65 19.01
CA SER A 94 -10.96 -8.65 19.26
C SER A 94 -9.60 -7.98 19.06
N LYS A 95 -8.60 -8.39 19.85
CA LYS A 95 -7.34 -7.69 20.12
C LYS A 95 -6.43 -7.37 18.92
N PHE A 96 -6.84 -7.65 17.69
CA PHE A 96 -6.07 -7.40 16.49
C PHE A 96 -6.98 -6.75 15.44
N ASP A 97 -6.83 -5.44 15.24
CA ASP A 97 -7.31 -4.78 14.03
C ASP A 97 -6.83 -5.60 12.82
N THR A 98 -7.70 -5.83 11.81
CA THR A 98 -7.26 -6.57 10.63
C THR A 98 -6.41 -5.64 9.76
N ILE A 99 -5.10 -5.80 9.88
CA ILE A 99 -4.10 -5.04 9.14
C ILE A 99 -3.69 -5.85 7.91
N TYR A 100 -3.95 -5.32 6.71
CA TYR A 100 -3.45 -5.90 5.47
C TYR A 100 -2.17 -5.19 5.03
N PRO A 101 -1.01 -5.87 5.02
CA PRO A 101 0.23 -5.29 4.56
C PRO A 101 0.25 -5.17 3.04
N LEU A 102 0.65 -3.99 2.57
CA LEU A 102 0.89 -3.64 1.18
C LEU A 102 2.40 -3.36 1.02
N THR A 103 2.99 -3.84 -0.07
CA THR A 103 4.43 -3.78 -0.32
C THR A 103 4.73 -2.96 -1.56
N LEU A 104 5.39 -1.82 -1.40
CA LEU A 104 6.00 -1.07 -2.49
C LEU A 104 7.47 -1.47 -2.60
N LYS A 105 7.91 -2.02 -3.74
CA LYS A 105 9.30 -2.48 -3.89
C LYS A 105 9.89 -2.10 -5.24
N GLY A 106 11.22 -2.06 -5.31
CA GLY A 106 11.96 -1.83 -6.55
C GLY A 106 13.42 -1.47 -6.28
N ILE A 107 14.09 -0.92 -7.28
CA ILE A 107 15.49 -0.48 -7.21
C ILE A 107 15.54 1.05 -7.28
N VAL A 108 16.26 1.68 -6.37
CA VAL A 108 16.52 3.13 -6.39
C VAL A 108 17.96 3.40 -6.82
N GLU A 109 18.15 4.22 -7.85
CA GLU A 109 19.46 4.58 -8.43
C GLU A 109 19.79 6.07 -8.29
#